data_AF-A0A943ZX53-F1
#
_entry.id   AF-A0A943ZX53-F1
#
_cell.length_a   1.000
_cell.length_b   1.000
_cell.length_c   1.000
_cell.angle_alpha   90.00
_cell.angle_beta   90.00
_cell.angle_gamma   90.00
#
_symmetry.space_group_name_H-M   'P 1'
#
loop_
_entity.id
_entity.type
_entity.pdbx_description
1 polymer ?
#
loop_
_entity_poly.entity_id
_entity_poly.type
_entity_poly.pdbx_seq_one_letter_code
_entity_poly.pdbx_strand_id
1 'polypeptide(L)'
;MTYQDVLSAARTCSGPYCKACPVCNGRACGSTMPGPGSKGTGTVAVRNYEAWQALYLNMDTICGNKQVDTRFSFFGETYQLPVFAGPVGAVNLHYGDKFNDMEYNNILVPACADAGIAAFTGDGTNPDVFTAAAAAIGAAGGRGIPTVKPWDRDTLYTKLDRAKASGAKVFAM
;
A
#
# COMPACT_ATOMS: atom_id res chain seq x y z
N MET A 1 3.27 0.79 -22.16
CA MET A 1 2.22 1.66 -21.58
C MET A 1 2.93 2.75 -20.80
N THR A 2 2.59 4.02 -21.04
CA THR A 2 3.17 5.15 -20.30
C THR A 2 2.43 5.36 -18.98
N TYR A 3 3.01 6.11 -18.04
CA TYR A 3 2.33 6.48 -16.80
C TYR A 3 1.03 7.27 -17.08
N GLN A 4 1.02 8.10 -18.12
CA GLN A 4 -0.15 8.87 -18.52
C GLN A 4 -1.28 7.96 -19.04
N ASP A 5 -0.95 6.87 -19.75
CA ASP A 5 -1.94 5.88 -20.18
C ASP A 5 -2.57 5.18 -18.96
N VAL A 6 -1.75 4.80 -17.97
CA VAL A 6 -2.22 4.19 -16.71
C VAL A 6 -3.18 5.14 -15.99
N LEU A 7 -2.83 6.41 -15.82
CA LEU A 7 -3.69 7.40 -15.18
C LEU A 7 -4.99 7.65 -15.95
N SER A 8 -4.93 7.65 -17.28
CA SER A 8 -6.12 7.85 -18.11
C SER A 8 -7.09 6.67 -17.98
N ALA A 9 -6.58 5.43 -17.95
CA ALA A 9 -7.38 4.25 -17.65
C ALA A 9 -7.90 4.23 -16.20
N ALA A 10 -7.10 4.70 -15.24
CA ALA A 10 -7.53 4.77 -13.84
C ALA A 10 -8.70 5.74 -13.65
N ARG A 11 -8.72 6.90 -14.32
CA ARG A 11 -9.81 7.88 -14.22
C ARG A 11 -11.18 7.35 -14.64
N THR A 12 -11.25 6.34 -15.51
CA THR A 12 -12.53 5.75 -15.93
C THR A 12 -13.12 4.81 -14.88
N CYS A 13 -12.33 4.44 -13.87
CA CYS A 13 -12.73 3.42 -12.89
C CYS A 13 -12.32 3.72 -11.44
N SER A 14 -11.68 4.87 -11.18
CA SER A 14 -11.38 5.39 -9.85
C SER A 14 -12.23 6.63 -9.61
N GLY A 15 -13.04 6.64 -8.55
CA GLY A 15 -13.93 7.76 -8.25
C GLY A 15 -15.09 7.39 -7.32
N PRO A 16 -15.94 8.36 -6.95
CA PRO A 16 -15.89 9.76 -7.38
C PRO A 16 -14.83 10.60 -6.65
N TYR A 17 -14.21 10.06 -5.60
CA TYR A 17 -13.37 10.84 -4.67
C TYR A 17 -11.90 10.93 -5.11
N CYS A 18 -11.28 9.80 -5.46
CA CYS A 18 -9.95 9.80 -6.07
C CYS A 18 -10.03 10.40 -7.48
N LYS A 19 -9.09 11.30 -7.82
CA LYS A 19 -9.06 11.98 -9.14
C LYS A 19 -7.99 11.43 -10.09
N ALA A 20 -7.23 10.41 -9.66
CA ALA A 20 -6.07 9.88 -10.39
C ALA A 20 -5.21 11.01 -10.98
N CYS A 21 -4.79 11.92 -10.10
CA CYS A 21 -4.04 13.13 -10.47
C CYS A 21 -2.70 12.75 -11.11
N PRO A 22 -2.21 13.55 -12.09
CA PRO A 22 -0.83 13.42 -12.59
C PRO A 22 0.21 13.46 -11.46
N VAL A 23 -0.03 14.30 -10.46
CA VAL A 23 0.75 14.40 -9.23
C VAL A 23 -0.19 14.29 -8.03
N CYS A 24 0.02 13.28 -7.19
CA CYS A 24 -0.75 13.10 -5.96
C CYS A 24 -0.20 14.02 -4.86
N ASN A 25 -0.70 15.26 -4.79
CA ASN A 25 -0.31 16.27 -3.79
C ASN A 25 -1.42 16.58 -2.76
N GLY A 26 -2.48 15.78 -2.72
CA GLY A 26 -3.57 15.91 -1.76
C GLY A 26 -4.51 17.10 -1.96
N ARG A 27 -4.25 18.02 -2.90
CA ARG A 27 -5.10 19.22 -3.10
C ARG A 27 -6.48 18.88 -3.66
N ALA A 28 -6.53 17.99 -4.66
CA ALA A 28 -7.77 17.67 -5.37
C ALA A 28 -8.78 16.86 -4.55
N CYS A 29 -8.34 16.17 -3.49
CA CYS A 29 -9.18 15.39 -2.57
C CYS A 29 -9.21 15.98 -1.15
N GLY A 30 -8.77 17.23 -0.96
CA GLY A 30 -8.74 17.88 0.34
C GLY A 30 -10.11 17.83 1.04
N SER A 31 -10.10 17.55 2.34
CA SER A 31 -11.32 17.46 3.19
C SER A 31 -12.42 16.53 2.68
N THR A 32 -12.11 15.57 1.80
CA THR A 32 -13.10 14.66 1.22
C THR A 32 -13.14 13.33 1.99
N MET A 33 -14.28 13.03 2.60
CA MET A 33 -14.58 11.75 3.24
C MET A 33 -16.01 11.34 2.87
N PRO A 34 -16.24 10.15 2.30
CA PRO A 34 -15.25 9.11 1.99
C PRO A 34 -14.26 9.51 0.88
N GLY A 35 -13.09 8.87 0.82
CA GLY A 35 -12.09 9.10 -0.21
C GLY A 35 -10.66 9.12 0.35
N PRO A 36 -9.63 9.27 -0.49
CA PRO A 36 -8.23 9.39 -0.05
C PRO A 36 -7.91 10.77 0.57
N GLY A 37 -8.94 11.53 0.94
CA GLY A 37 -8.80 12.88 1.50
C GLY A 37 -8.28 12.87 2.93
N SER A 38 -7.81 14.03 3.38
CA SER A 38 -7.35 14.22 4.77
C SER A 38 -8.51 14.65 5.68
N LYS A 39 -8.51 14.19 6.93
CA LYS A 39 -9.45 14.65 7.99
C LYS A 39 -9.11 16.07 8.47
N GLY A 40 -10.04 16.69 9.22
CA GLY A 40 -9.83 18.00 9.84
C GLY A 40 -9.80 19.12 8.81
N THR A 41 -8.75 19.94 8.83
CA THR A 41 -8.59 21.07 7.89
C THR A 41 -8.28 20.64 6.45
N GLY A 42 -8.10 19.33 6.19
CA GLY A 42 -7.87 18.81 4.84
C GLY A 42 -6.47 19.03 4.27
N THR A 43 -5.52 19.50 5.09
CA THR A 43 -4.20 19.97 4.63
C THR A 43 -3.06 18.98 4.87
N VAL A 44 -3.28 17.86 5.57
CA VAL A 44 -2.20 16.94 5.97
C VAL A 44 -1.49 16.34 4.75
N ALA A 45 -2.23 15.80 3.78
CA ALA A 45 -1.61 15.25 2.57
C ALA A 45 -0.83 16.31 1.76
N VAL A 46 -1.34 17.54 1.72
CA VAL A 46 -0.67 18.68 1.06
C VAL A 46 0.63 19.03 1.76
N ARG A 47 0.62 19.15 3.09
CA ARG A 47 1.81 19.45 3.90
C ARG A 47 2.86 18.36 3.81
N ASN A 48 2.45 17.09 3.79
CA ASN A 48 3.36 15.97 3.59
C ASN A 48 4.04 16.06 2.22
N TYR A 49 3.30 16.35 1.16
CA TYR A 49 3.86 16.56 -0.18
C TYR A 49 4.85 17.74 -0.19
N GLU A 50 4.45 18.89 0.34
CA GLU A 50 5.28 20.11 0.40
C GLU A 50 6.58 19.90 1.19
N ALA A 51 6.53 19.14 2.30
CA ALA A 51 7.71 18.81 3.09
C ALA A 51 8.75 18.04 2.28
N TRP A 52 8.33 17.10 1.42
CA TRP A 52 9.23 16.42 0.50
C TRP A 52 9.82 17.34 -0.57
N GLN A 53 9.07 18.34 -1.04
CA GLN A 53 9.57 19.29 -2.05
C GLN A 53 10.64 20.25 -1.49
N ALA A 54 10.69 20.43 -0.17
CA ALA A 54 11.71 21.25 0.48
C ALA A 54 13.08 20.55 0.59
N LEU A 55 13.16 19.26 0.26
CA LEU A 55 14.39 18.47 0.30
C LEU A 55 15.05 18.46 -1.08
N TYR A 56 16.36 18.72 -1.10
CA TYR A 56 17.18 18.68 -2.31
C TYR A 56 18.22 17.57 -2.19
N LEU A 57 18.43 16.85 -3.28
CA LEU A 57 19.49 15.85 -3.37
C LEU A 57 20.83 16.55 -3.62
N ASN A 58 21.74 16.48 -2.65
CA ASN A 58 23.13 16.83 -2.87
C ASN A 58 23.85 15.62 -3.47
N MET A 59 23.93 15.57 -4.80
CA MET A 59 24.50 14.42 -5.51
C MET A 59 26.02 14.43 -5.48
N ASP A 60 26.62 13.31 -5.09
CA ASP A 60 28.03 13.04 -5.39
C ASP A 60 28.14 12.51 -6.82
N THR A 61 28.67 13.36 -7.71
CA THR A 61 28.82 13.03 -9.14
C THR A 61 30.15 12.35 -9.45
N ILE A 62 31.08 12.30 -8.49
CA ILE A 62 32.39 11.65 -8.65
C ILE A 62 32.31 10.25 -8.06
N CYS A 63 31.76 9.31 -8.83
CA CYS A 63 31.64 7.92 -8.43
C CYS A 63 32.11 6.96 -9.53
N GLY A 64 32.47 5.74 -9.14
CA GLY A 64 32.82 4.70 -10.10
C GLY A 64 31.60 4.28 -10.94
N ASN A 65 31.81 4.04 -12.22
CA ASN A 65 30.78 3.53 -13.11
C ASN A 65 30.47 2.06 -12.77
N LYS A 66 29.43 1.83 -11.96
CA LYS A 66 29.01 0.50 -11.50
C LYS A 66 27.51 0.32 -11.70
N GLN A 67 27.08 -0.93 -11.82
CA GLN A 67 25.67 -1.26 -11.78
C GLN A 67 25.07 -0.84 -10.43
N VAL A 68 23.92 -0.18 -10.47
CA VAL A 68 23.18 0.19 -9.26
C VAL A 68 22.55 -1.07 -8.67
N ASP A 69 22.81 -1.30 -7.38
CA ASP A 69 22.17 -2.35 -6.61
C ASP A 69 21.15 -1.71 -5.65
N THR A 70 19.87 -1.94 -5.91
CA THR A 70 18.76 -1.46 -5.08
C THR A 70 18.29 -2.51 -4.09
N ARG A 71 18.92 -3.69 -4.05
CA ARG A 71 18.49 -4.77 -3.16
C ARG A 71 18.61 -4.33 -1.71
N PHE A 72 17.63 -4.71 -0.92
CA PHE A 72 17.47 -4.27 0.46
C PHE A 72 17.13 -5.46 1.34
N SER A 73 17.91 -5.67 2.40
CA SER A 73 17.62 -6.70 3.40
C SER A 73 16.84 -6.10 4.56
N PHE A 74 15.66 -6.65 4.83
CA PHE A 74 14.76 -6.17 5.87
C PHE A 74 14.11 -7.35 6.58
N PHE A 75 14.24 -7.40 7.91
CA PHE A 75 13.70 -8.49 8.75
C PHE A 75 14.06 -9.91 8.27
N GLY A 76 15.29 -10.11 7.80
CA GLY A 76 15.79 -11.42 7.35
C GLY A 76 15.37 -11.81 5.93
N GLU A 77 14.59 -10.97 5.24
CA GLU A 77 14.24 -11.14 3.83
C GLU A 77 15.05 -10.17 2.96
N THR A 78 15.31 -10.56 1.70
CA THR A 78 15.94 -9.69 0.70
C THR A 78 14.90 -9.29 -0.36
N TYR A 79 14.75 -7.99 -0.55
CA TYR A 79 13.86 -7.37 -1.53
C TYR A 79 14.66 -6.73 -2.66
N GLN A 80 14.05 -6.56 -3.83
CA GLN A 80 14.70 -5.94 -4.99
C GLN A 80 14.81 -4.41 -4.86
N LEU A 81 13.91 -3.79 -4.09
CA LEU A 81 13.81 -2.35 -3.87
C LEU A 81 13.38 -2.07 -2.42
N PRO A 82 13.82 -0.96 -1.81
CA PRO A 82 13.35 -0.52 -0.49
C PRO A 82 11.98 0.19 -0.60
N VAL A 83 11.05 -0.40 -1.34
CA VAL A 83 9.71 0.14 -1.59
C VAL A 83 8.70 -0.96 -1.34
N PHE A 84 7.64 -0.66 -0.61
CA PHE A 84 6.57 -1.59 -0.29
C PHE A 84 5.22 -0.94 -0.62
N ALA A 85 4.24 -1.73 -1.04
CA ALA A 85 2.89 -1.21 -1.21
C ALA A 85 2.26 -1.03 0.17
N GLY A 86 1.82 0.19 0.50
CA GLY A 86 1.10 0.47 1.75
C GLY A 86 -0.31 -0.14 1.76
N PRO A 87 -0.88 -0.40 2.94
CA PRO A 87 -2.19 -1.02 3.03
C PRO A 87 -3.30 -0.02 2.66
N VAL A 88 -4.17 -0.43 1.73
CA VAL A 88 -5.42 0.26 1.40
C VAL A 88 -6.57 -0.62 1.84
N GLY A 89 -7.57 -0.01 2.47
CA GLY A 89 -8.79 -0.70 2.90
C GLY A 89 -10.03 0.11 2.57
N ALA A 90 -11.20 -0.53 2.66
CA ALA A 90 -12.49 0.01 2.24
C ALA A 90 -12.43 0.52 0.79
N VAL A 91 -11.91 -0.32 -0.12
CA VAL A 91 -11.61 0.05 -1.51
C VAL A 91 -12.84 0.63 -2.22
N ASN A 92 -14.00 -0.05 -2.13
CA ASN A 92 -15.25 0.44 -2.70
C ASN A 92 -15.61 1.84 -2.21
N LEU A 93 -15.51 2.04 -0.89
CA LEU A 93 -15.91 3.28 -0.23
C LEU A 93 -15.03 4.47 -0.64
N HIS A 94 -13.74 4.25 -0.92
CA HIS A 94 -12.78 5.32 -1.16
C HIS A 94 -12.40 5.53 -2.63
N TYR A 95 -12.47 4.47 -3.45
CA TYR A 95 -11.92 4.45 -4.81
C TYR A 95 -12.94 4.02 -5.87
N GLY A 96 -14.12 3.54 -5.50
CA GLY A 96 -15.21 3.19 -6.41
C GLY A 96 -15.41 1.69 -6.61
N ASP A 97 -16.37 1.31 -7.42
CA ASP A 97 -16.96 -0.04 -7.41
C ASP A 97 -16.23 -1.08 -8.27
N LYS A 98 -15.12 -0.71 -8.92
CA LYS A 98 -14.40 -1.63 -9.80
C LYS A 98 -13.81 -2.83 -9.06
N PHE A 99 -13.34 -2.62 -7.83
CA PHE A 99 -12.74 -3.65 -7.01
C PHE A 99 -13.21 -3.53 -5.56
N ASN A 100 -13.34 -4.67 -4.90
CA ASN A 100 -13.41 -4.75 -3.45
C ASN A 100 -12.05 -5.03 -2.78
N ASP A 101 -12.00 -4.99 -1.46
CA ASP A 101 -10.78 -5.22 -0.68
C ASP A 101 -10.13 -6.59 -0.98
N MET A 102 -10.92 -7.63 -1.22
CA MET A 102 -10.42 -8.98 -1.50
C MET A 102 -9.81 -9.06 -2.89
N GLU A 103 -10.50 -8.53 -3.90
CA GLU A 103 -10.00 -8.46 -5.28
C GLU A 103 -8.72 -7.62 -5.36
N TYR A 104 -8.71 -6.48 -4.67
CA TYR A 104 -7.55 -5.61 -4.58
C TYR A 104 -6.34 -6.34 -3.97
N ASN A 105 -6.51 -7.01 -2.83
CA ASN A 105 -5.43 -7.76 -2.18
C ASN A 105 -4.95 -8.95 -3.04
N ASN A 106 -5.86 -9.66 -3.69
CA ASN A 106 -5.55 -10.78 -4.58
C ASN A 106 -4.78 -10.36 -5.84
N ILE A 107 -4.83 -9.08 -6.22
CA ILE A 107 -4.00 -8.51 -7.29
C ILE A 107 -2.69 -7.96 -6.70
N LEU A 108 -2.77 -7.18 -5.63
CA LEU A 108 -1.65 -6.42 -5.07
C LEU A 108 -0.54 -7.33 -4.55
N VAL A 109 -0.89 -8.35 -3.76
CA VAL A 109 0.07 -9.22 -3.08
C VAL A 109 0.94 -10.00 -4.08
N PRO A 110 0.38 -10.78 -5.03
CA PRO A 110 1.22 -11.49 -6.01
C PRO A 110 2.00 -10.53 -6.91
N ALA A 111 1.40 -9.43 -7.36
CA ALA A 111 2.12 -8.44 -8.18
C ALA A 111 3.33 -7.84 -7.45
N CYS A 112 3.21 -7.58 -6.16
CA CYS A 112 4.34 -7.13 -5.34
C CYS A 112 5.41 -8.22 -5.22
N ALA A 113 5.00 -9.46 -4.95
CA ALA A 113 5.92 -10.60 -4.84
C ALA A 113 6.70 -10.83 -6.15
N ASP A 114 6.03 -10.76 -7.31
CA ASP A 114 6.63 -10.86 -8.64
C ASP A 114 7.62 -9.72 -8.93
N ALA A 115 7.29 -8.52 -8.47
CA ALA A 115 8.20 -7.36 -8.53
C ALA A 115 9.35 -7.42 -7.51
N GLY A 116 9.38 -8.45 -6.66
CA GLY A 116 10.42 -8.65 -5.64
C GLY A 116 10.31 -7.70 -4.43
N ILE A 117 9.11 -7.18 -4.17
CA ILE A 117 8.77 -6.36 -2.99
C ILE A 117 7.64 -7.03 -2.19
N ALA A 118 7.24 -6.45 -1.05
CA ALA A 118 6.11 -6.93 -0.26
C ALA A 118 4.95 -5.92 -0.28
N ALA A 119 3.73 -6.44 -0.18
CA ALA A 119 2.53 -5.64 0.05
C ALA A 119 2.14 -5.68 1.53
N PHE A 120 1.82 -4.52 2.08
CA PHE A 120 1.09 -4.42 3.32
C PHE A 120 -0.39 -4.62 3.03
N THR A 121 -1.06 -5.47 3.81
CA THR A 121 -2.52 -5.64 3.74
C THR A 121 -3.15 -5.07 4.99
N GLY A 122 -4.33 -4.48 4.86
CA GLY A 122 -5.09 -3.95 6.00
C GLY A 122 -6.06 -4.99 6.56
N ASP A 123 -6.50 -4.76 7.79
CA ASP A 123 -7.71 -5.37 8.31
C ASP A 123 -8.90 -4.40 8.32
N GLY A 124 -10.09 -4.95 8.46
CA GLY A 124 -11.34 -4.20 8.47
C GLY A 124 -12.29 -4.69 9.55
N THR A 125 -13.42 -4.00 9.65
CA THR A 125 -14.57 -4.46 10.44
C THR A 125 -15.18 -5.73 9.84
N ASN A 126 -15.05 -5.92 8.52
CA ASN A 126 -15.35 -7.20 7.88
C ASN A 126 -14.18 -8.19 8.14
N PRO A 127 -14.39 -9.28 8.92
CA PRO A 127 -13.35 -10.26 9.21
C PRO A 127 -12.86 -11.03 7.96
N ASP A 128 -13.66 -11.08 6.90
CA ASP A 128 -13.30 -11.78 5.66
C ASP A 128 -12.15 -11.08 4.92
N VAL A 129 -12.00 -9.76 5.09
CA VAL A 129 -10.90 -8.99 4.48
C VAL A 129 -9.55 -9.51 4.96
N PHE A 130 -9.39 -9.71 6.27
CA PHE A 130 -8.15 -10.23 6.83
C PHE A 130 -7.93 -11.70 6.45
N THR A 131 -9.01 -12.48 6.40
CA THR A 131 -8.99 -13.87 5.95
C THR A 131 -8.46 -14.00 4.53
N ALA A 132 -9.02 -13.21 3.60
CA ALA A 132 -8.61 -13.19 2.20
C ALA A 132 -7.18 -12.69 2.05
N ALA A 133 -6.81 -11.62 2.76
CA ALA A 133 -5.44 -11.10 2.76
C ALA A 133 -4.42 -12.14 3.23
N ALA A 134 -4.71 -12.86 4.32
CA ALA A 134 -3.84 -13.93 4.82
C ALA A 134 -3.72 -15.08 3.81
N ALA A 135 -4.81 -15.46 3.14
CA ALA A 135 -4.77 -16.47 2.08
C ALA A 135 -3.91 -16.02 0.88
N ALA A 136 -4.06 -14.78 0.43
CA ALA A 136 -3.25 -14.21 -0.66
C ALA A 136 -1.76 -14.18 -0.31
N ILE A 137 -1.42 -13.81 0.93
CA ILE A 137 -0.04 -13.83 1.44
C ILE A 137 0.52 -15.24 1.46
N GLY A 138 -0.26 -16.22 1.93
CA GLY A 138 0.15 -17.63 1.92
C GLY A 138 0.40 -18.16 0.50
N ALA A 139 -0.48 -17.83 -0.44
CA ALA A 139 -0.31 -18.18 -1.85
C ALA A 139 0.94 -17.54 -2.48
N ALA A 140 1.34 -16.36 -2.01
CA ALA A 140 2.57 -15.67 -2.40
C ALA A 140 3.81 -16.12 -1.58
N GLY A 141 3.77 -17.29 -0.95
CA GLY A 141 4.90 -17.85 -0.20
C GLY A 141 5.25 -17.08 1.08
N GLY A 142 4.26 -16.43 1.70
CA GLY A 142 4.46 -15.59 2.89
C GLY A 142 4.97 -14.18 2.58
N ARG A 143 5.06 -13.78 1.30
CA ARG A 143 5.60 -12.48 0.88
C ARG A 143 4.57 -11.35 0.96
N GLY A 144 4.15 -11.03 2.18
CA GLY A 144 3.35 -9.87 2.50
C GLY A 144 3.34 -9.56 4.00
N ILE A 145 2.88 -8.36 4.34
CA ILE A 145 2.94 -7.83 5.71
C ILE A 145 1.51 -7.50 6.16
N PRO A 146 0.83 -8.42 6.88
CA PRO A 146 -0.51 -8.15 7.37
C PRO A 146 -0.45 -7.07 8.46
N THR A 147 -1.33 -6.08 8.36
CA THR A 147 -1.52 -5.03 9.36
C THR A 147 -2.69 -5.40 10.26
N VAL A 148 -2.46 -5.47 11.56
CA VAL A 148 -3.47 -5.83 12.56
C VAL A 148 -3.75 -4.61 13.42
N LYS A 149 -4.97 -4.05 13.31
CA LYS A 149 -5.39 -2.92 14.14
C LYS A 149 -5.50 -3.30 15.63
N PRO A 150 -5.50 -2.33 16.54
CA PRO A 150 -5.78 -2.59 17.96
C PRO A 150 -7.25 -2.99 18.15
N TRP A 151 -7.50 -4.31 18.22
CA TRP A 151 -8.81 -4.90 18.55
C TRP A 151 -8.87 -5.31 20.02
N ASP A 152 -10.04 -5.80 20.44
CA ASP A 152 -10.12 -6.58 21.66
C ASP A 152 -9.16 -7.77 21.62
N ARG A 153 -8.78 -8.25 22.81
CA ARG A 153 -7.75 -9.26 23.00
C ARG A 153 -7.97 -10.50 22.14
N ASP A 154 -9.18 -11.03 22.12
CA ASP A 154 -9.44 -12.33 21.50
C ASP A 154 -9.46 -12.21 19.97
N THR A 155 -10.03 -11.11 19.43
CA THR A 155 -9.94 -10.79 18.01
C THR A 155 -8.50 -10.54 17.56
N LEU A 156 -7.72 -9.80 18.36
CA LEU A 156 -6.31 -9.51 18.07
C LEU A 156 -5.50 -10.80 17.94
N TYR A 157 -5.57 -11.70 18.94
CA TYR A 157 -4.81 -12.95 18.90
C TYR A 157 -5.26 -13.87 17.77
N THR A 158 -6.56 -13.94 17.48
CA THR A 158 -7.08 -14.71 16.34
C THR A 158 -6.47 -14.21 15.02
N LYS A 159 -6.37 -12.88 14.84
CA LYS A 159 -5.73 -12.29 13.65
C LYS A 159 -4.23 -12.56 13.61
N LEU A 160 -3.54 -12.44 14.73
CA LEU A 160 -2.10 -12.73 14.82
C LEU A 160 -1.80 -14.20 14.49
N ASP A 161 -2.61 -15.14 14.97
CA ASP A 161 -2.42 -16.56 14.67
C ASP A 161 -2.68 -16.85 13.19
N ARG A 162 -3.66 -16.20 12.58
CA ARG A 162 -3.90 -16.29 11.14
C ARG A 162 -2.78 -15.65 10.30
N ALA A 163 -2.20 -14.53 10.75
CA ALA A 163 -1.03 -13.93 10.11
C ALA A 163 0.20 -14.85 10.17
N LYS A 164 0.42 -15.54 11.30
CA LYS A 164 1.48 -16.54 11.40
C LYS A 164 1.21 -17.72 10.47
N ALA A 165 -0.03 -18.21 10.43
CA ALA A 165 -0.42 -19.33 9.59
C ALA A 165 -0.30 -19.04 8.08
N SER A 166 -0.35 -17.78 7.64
CA SER A 166 -0.08 -17.42 6.24
C SER A 166 1.41 -17.48 5.86
N GLY A 167 2.30 -17.71 6.82
CA GLY A 167 3.75 -17.73 6.58
C GLY A 167 4.39 -16.34 6.48
N ALA A 168 3.64 -15.27 6.77
CA ALA A 168 4.19 -13.92 6.85
C ALA A 168 5.34 -13.85 7.86
N LYS A 169 6.45 -13.20 7.49
CA LYS A 169 7.64 -13.08 8.36
C LYS A 169 7.50 -12.00 9.42
N VAL A 170 6.76 -10.95 9.08
CA VAL A 170 6.49 -9.80 9.95
C VAL A 170 5.06 -9.35 9.77
N PHE A 171 4.51 -8.69 10.78
CA PHE A 171 3.21 -8.03 10.75
C PHE A 171 3.36 -6.61 11.26
N ALA A 172 2.50 -5.71 10.80
CA ALA A 172 2.42 -4.34 11.27
C ALA A 172 1.26 -4.20 12.27
N MET A 173 1.38 -3.28 13.22
CA MET A 173 0.31 -2.93 14.18
C MET A 173 0.20 -1.42 14.33
#